data_AF-A0A959CLY5-F1
#
_entry.id   AF-A0A959CLY5-F1
#
_cell.length_a   1.000
_cell.length_b   1.000
_cell.length_c   1.000
_cell.angle_alpha   90.00
_cell.angle_beta   90.00
_cell.angle_gamma   90.00
#
_symmetry.space_group_name_H-M   'P 1'
#
loop_
_entity.id
_entity.type
_entity.pdbx_description
1 polymer ?
#
loop_
_entity_poly.entity_id
_entity_poly.type
_entity_poly.pdbx_seq_one_letter_code
_entity_poly.pdbx_strand_id
1 'polypeptide(L)' 'NNIVTLTLDMSGRTTNVINHEIAEAFVPVIEHLKAEKEKGQLRGVILTSAKKSFLTGGDLEYLYQAGDPQEIFRFAEQLK' A
#
# COMPACT_ATOMS: atom_id res chain seq x y z
N ASN A 1 18.99 9.34 -14.08
CA ASN A 1 17.56 9.73 -14.06
C ASN A 1 16.76 8.51 -13.63
N ASN A 2 16.81 8.18 -12.33
CA ASN A 2 16.35 6.88 -11.81
C ASN A 2 15.30 7.11 -10.72
N ILE A 3 14.19 7.72 -11.11
CA ILE A 3 13.05 7.96 -10.22
C ILE A 3 11.93 7.06 -10.72
N VAL A 4 11.41 6.20 -9.85
CA VAL A 4 10.28 5.30 -10.16
C VAL A 4 8.98 6.00 -9.80
N THR A 5 7.94 5.83 -10.61
CA THR A 5 6.57 6.27 -10.25
C THR A 5 5.76 5.06 -9.83
N LEU A 6 5.26 5.05 -8.60
CA LEU A 6 4.36 4.04 -8.06
C LEU A 6 2.96 4.65 -8.01
N THR A 7 2.01 4.03 -8.70
CA THR A 7 0.63 4.51 -8.79
C THR A 7 -0.30 3.60 -7.99
N LEU A 8 -1.00 4.18 -7.01
CA LEU A 8 -2.07 3.53 -6.26
C LEU A 8 -3.32 3.43 -7.15
N ASP A 9 -3.71 2.20 -7.48
CA ASP A 9 -4.92 1.92 -8.27
C ASP A 9 -5.63 0.66 -7.79
N MET A 10 -6.34 0.77 -6.67
CA MET A 10 -7.12 -0.35 -6.13
C MET A 10 -8.25 -0.73 -7.10
N SER A 11 -8.24 -1.99 -7.53
CA SER A 11 -9.23 -2.54 -8.47
C SER A 11 -10.59 -2.67 -7.82
N GLY A 12 -11.66 -2.45 -8.59
CA GLY A 12 -13.04 -2.58 -8.09
C GLY A 12 -13.50 -1.48 -7.13
N ARG A 13 -12.66 -0.49 -6.79
CA ARG A 13 -13.01 0.64 -5.92
C ARG A 13 -12.81 2.01 -6.57
N THR A 14 -13.62 2.98 -6.12
CA THR A 14 -13.54 4.38 -6.57
C THR A 14 -12.43 5.17 -5.87
N THR A 15 -11.94 4.68 -4.73
CA THR A 15 -10.88 5.28 -3.91
C THR A 15 -9.93 4.20 -3.41
N ASN A 16 -8.66 4.54 -3.19
CA ASN A 16 -7.72 3.67 -2.49
C ASN A 16 -8.00 3.73 -0.98
N VAL A 17 -7.99 2.60 -0.29
CA VAL A 17 -8.25 2.51 1.16
C VAL A 17 -7.21 1.62 1.84
N ILE A 18 -7.11 1.71 3.18
CA ILE A 18 -6.23 0.86 4.00
C ILE A 18 -7.01 -0.37 4.44
N ASN A 19 -6.64 -1.52 3.87
CA ASN A 19 -7.15 -2.86 4.16
C ASN A 19 -6.05 -3.90 3.89
N HIS A 20 -6.35 -5.19 4.02
CA HIS A 20 -5.37 -6.27 3.78
C HIS A 20 -4.74 -6.23 2.37
N GLU A 21 -5.53 -5.89 1.33
CA GLU A 21 -5.07 -5.87 -0.06
C GLU A 21 -3.93 -4.86 -0.30
N ILE A 22 -4.00 -3.66 0.30
CA ILE A 22 -2.95 -2.65 0.08
C ILE A 22 -1.61 -3.12 0.64
N ALA A 23 -1.61 -3.83 1.78
CA ALA A 23 -0.38 -4.34 2.40
C ALA A 23 0.23 -5.45 1.55
N GLU A 24 -0.59 -6.42 1.14
CA GLU A 24 -0.18 -7.52 0.26
C GLU A 24 0.42 -7.01 -1.05
N ALA A 25 -0.13 -5.94 -1.61
CA ALA A 25 0.40 -5.31 -2.81
C ALA A 25 1.67 -4.48 -2.55
N PHE A 26 1.76 -3.78 -1.41
CA PHE A 26 2.86 -2.84 -1.14
C PHE A 26 4.15 -3.52 -0.70
N VAL A 27 4.09 -4.51 0.19
CA VAL A 27 5.28 -5.15 0.76
C VAL A 27 6.27 -5.61 -0.31
N PRO A 28 5.90 -6.42 -1.32
CA PRO A 28 6.86 -6.89 -2.32
C PRO A 28 7.43 -5.75 -3.18
N VAL A 29 6.63 -4.70 -3.43
CA VAL A 29 7.10 -3.53 -4.20
C VAL A 29 8.13 -2.75 -3.40
N ILE A 30 7.90 -2.55 -2.11
CA ILE A 30 8.86 -1.87 -1.22
C ILE A 30 10.16 -2.68 -1.09
N GLU A 31 10.07 -4.01 -0.95
CA GLU A 31 11.24 -4.88 -0.92
C GLU A 31 12.05 -4.80 -2.21
N HIS A 32 11.37 -4.84 -3.36
CA HIS A 32 12.02 -4.65 -4.66
C HIS A 32 12.72 -3.28 -4.75
N LEU A 33 12.04 -2.20 -4.38
CA LEU A 33 12.62 -0.84 -4.42
C LEU A 33 13.83 -0.69 -3.47
N LYS A 34 13.81 -1.36 -2.32
CA LYS A 34 14.97 -1.42 -1.40
C LYS A 34 16.15 -2.10 -2.08
N ALA A 35 15.95 -3.25 -2.72
CA ALA A 35 17.01 -3.96 -3.44
C ALA A 35 17.58 -3.11 -4.61
N GLU A 36 16.72 -2.43 -5.36
CA GLU A 36 17.17 -1.55 -6.46
C GLU A 36 17.95 -0.32 -5.94
N LYS A 37 17.60 0.19 -4.74
CA LYS A 37 18.37 1.24 -4.06
C LYS A 37 19.76 0.75 -3.67
N GLU A 38 19.87 -0.45 -3.10
CA GLU A 38 21.16 -1.06 -2.71
C GLU A 38 22.10 -1.25 -3.89
N LYS A 39 21.56 -1.58 -5.07
CA LYS A 39 22.32 -1.68 -6.34
C LYS A 39 22.73 -0.32 -6.92
N GLY A 40 22.35 0.80 -6.30
CA GLY A 40 22.56 2.15 -6.82
C GLY A 40 21.68 2.48 -8.04
N GLN A 41 20.66 1.66 -8.32
CA GLN A 41 19.79 1.79 -9.48
C GLN A 41 18.58 2.68 -9.21
N LEU A 42 18.20 2.92 -7.95
CA LEU A 42 17.09 3.80 -7.56
C LEU A 42 17.58 5.08 -6.86
N ARG A 43 17.19 6.25 -7.39
CA ARG A 43 17.49 7.57 -6.80
C ARG A 43 16.29 8.19 -6.07
N GLY A 44 15.07 7.77 -6.37
CA GLY A 44 13.86 8.30 -5.73
C GLY A 44 12.59 7.60 -6.19
N VAL A 45 11.50 7.86 -5.49
CA VAL A 45 10.18 7.32 -5.81
C VAL A 45 9.16 8.46 -5.77
N ILE A 46 8.33 8.55 -6.80
CA ILE A 46 7.11 9.35 -6.82
C ILE A 46 5.96 8.40 -6.51
N LEU A 47 5.25 8.65 -5.42
CA LEU A 47 4.03 7.93 -5.09
C LEU A 47 2.83 8.79 -5.49
N THR A 48 1.95 8.24 -6.32
CA THR A 48 0.78 8.93 -6.85
C THR A 48 -0.45 8.01 -6.84
N SER A 49 -1.61 8.54 -7.24
CA SER A 49 -2.88 7.81 -7.29
C SER A 49 -3.50 7.92 -8.69
N ALA A 50 -4.10 6.82 -9.16
CA ALA A 50 -4.95 6.80 -10.36
C ALA A 50 -6.39 7.26 -10.07
N LYS A 51 -6.74 7.43 -8.79
CA LYS A 51 -8.07 7.88 -8.35
C LYS A 51 -8.08 9.38 -8.08
N LYS A 52 -9.28 9.98 -7.93
CA LYS A 52 -9.42 11.41 -7.61
C LYS A 52 -8.80 11.79 -6.27
N SER A 53 -8.92 10.92 -5.27
CA SER A 53 -8.24 11.06 -3.98
C SER A 53 -6.94 10.24 -4.00
N PHE A 54 -5.97 10.67 -3.19
CA PHE A 54 -4.74 9.90 -2.99
C PHE A 54 -5.03 8.56 -2.30
N LEU A 55 -5.58 8.64 -1.08
CA LEU A 55 -6.04 7.54 -0.25
C LEU A 55 -7.14 8.04 0.69
N THR A 56 -8.11 7.18 1.01
CA THR A 56 -9.33 7.52 1.76
C THR A 56 -9.44 6.66 3.02
N GLY A 57 -8.43 6.79 3.90
CA GLY A 57 -8.45 6.19 5.23
C GLY A 57 -8.57 4.67 5.26
N GLY A 58 -9.05 4.13 6.39
CA GLY A 58 -9.31 2.71 6.58
C GLY A 58 -10.61 2.23 5.93
N ASP A 59 -10.63 0.96 5.55
CA ASP A 59 -11.78 0.32 4.95
C ASP A 59 -12.79 -0.14 6.01
N LEU A 60 -13.87 0.64 6.19
CA LEU A 60 -14.89 0.35 7.21
C LEU A 60 -15.61 -0.97 6.97
N GLU A 61 -15.81 -1.38 5.71
CA GLU A 61 -16.46 -2.65 5.39
C GLU A 61 -15.58 -3.81 5.83
N TYR A 62 -14.28 -3.75 5.52
CA TYR A 62 -13.29 -4.72 5.99
C TYR A 62 -13.24 -4.81 7.52
N LEU A 63 -13.24 -3.66 8.21
CA LEU A 63 -13.25 -3.63 9.68
C LEU A 63 -14.55 -4.20 10.27
N TYR A 64 -15.69 -3.96 9.62
CA TYR A 64 -17.00 -4.45 10.06
C TYR A 64 -17.13 -5.97 9.89
N GLN A 65 -16.55 -6.52 8.81
CA GLN A 65 -16.57 -7.96 8.53
C GLN A 65 -15.55 -8.75 9.35
N ALA A 66 -14.60 -8.08 10.00
CA ALA A 66 -13.58 -8.73 10.82
C ALA A 66 -14.21 -9.46 12.02
N GLY A 67 -14.02 -10.77 12.10
CA GLY A 67 -14.55 -11.60 13.18
C GLY A 67 -13.67 -11.62 14.45
N ASP A 68 -12.40 -11.25 14.32
CA ASP A 68 -11.41 -11.27 15.41
C ASP A 68 -10.65 -9.93 15.48
N PRO A 69 -10.83 -9.13 16.54
CA PRO A 69 -10.07 -7.89 16.73
C PRO A 69 -8.56 -8.08 16.74
N GLN A 70 -8.07 -9.26 17.17
CA GLN A 70 -6.65 -9.58 17.20
C GLN A 70 -6.07 -9.71 15.79
N GLU A 71 -6.87 -10.11 14.80
CA GLU A 71 -6.47 -10.13 13.39
C GLU A 71 -6.19 -8.71 12.88
N ILE A 72 -7.12 -7.78 13.13
CA ILE A 72 -6.96 -6.37 12.76
C ILE A 72 -5.75 -5.74 13.46
N PHE A 73 -5.55 -6.06 14.74
CA PHE A 73 -4.38 -5.58 15.48
C PHE A 73 -3.07 -6.11 14.88
N ARG A 74 -2.97 -7.43 14.63
CA ARG A 74 -1.78 -8.04 14.00
C ARG A 74 -1.48 -7.41 12.65
N PHE A 75 -2.51 -7.19 11.83
CA PHE A 75 -2.38 -6.51 10.55
C PHE A 75 -1.80 -5.10 10.71
N ALA A 76 -2.30 -4.31 11.66
CA ALA A 76 -1.77 -2.98 11.92
C ALA A 76 -0.30 -3.00 12.39
N GLU A 77 0.09 -3.99 13.19
CA GLU A 77 1.49 -4.16 13.63
C GLU A 77 2.44 -4.55 12.48
N GLN A 78 1.97 -5.32 11.49
CA GLN A 78 2.79 -5.70 10.32
C GLN A 78 3.14 -4.50 9.42
N LEU A 79 2.37 -3.42 9.50
CA LEU A 79 2.59 -2.20 8.71
C LEU A 79 3.55 -1.20 9.38
N LYS A 80 3.98 -1.44 10.62
CA LYS A 80 4.98 -0.61 11.32
C LYS A 80 6.40 -0.87 10.78
#